data_AF-A0A8K0W4S7-F1
#
_entry.id   AF-A0A8K0W4S7-F1
#
_cell.length_a   1.000
_cell.length_b   1.000
_cell.length_c   1.000
_cell.angle_alpha   90.00
_cell.angle_beta   90.00
_cell.angle_gamma   90.00
#
_symmetry.space_group_name_H-M   'P 1'
#
loop_
_entity.id
_entity.type
_entity.pdbx_description
1 polymer ?
#
loop_
_entity_poly.entity_id
_entity_poly.type
_entity_poly.pdbx_seq_one_letter_code
_entity_poly.pdbx_strand_id
1 'polypeptide(L)'
;MLSVRSLAIGSLLVGAAFTQSVSNEIPIGQRLSIVYGDGARTVHAPGALMHPGRKSYSCHSVGYELMLEDMESSPNISTPSWPSSGGSGVLIMLDLDAPFENTRVSSLHWLVTGVTLTNEAMSPSVANLVELNKPSPQVPYEKPEPPIVSRSSAITHILLFLSNKYQGDVAHTYAFYLFAPTPPSFSIPASYGNLAERRTPFDLTQFLRDCGLEEQSVIARNHFRVRNLAGTPTGAFPPPRVSETAAQLSSAVAPSQTSVVFQGGSVKLIAEPIALVGMITALLSASTALILK
;
A
#
# COMPACT_ATOMS: atom_id res chain seq x y z
N MET A 1 65.06 17.78 32.35
CA MET A 1 63.60 17.96 32.21
C MET A 1 63.16 17.19 30.97
N LEU A 2 62.61 15.98 31.15
CA LEU A 2 62.17 15.12 30.04
C LEU A 2 60.75 15.50 29.61
N SER A 3 60.59 15.84 28.33
CA SER A 3 59.32 16.15 27.68
C SER A 3 58.71 14.86 27.12
N VAL A 4 57.63 14.37 27.73
CA VAL A 4 56.86 13.23 27.23
C VAL A 4 55.77 13.75 26.28
N ARG A 5 55.82 13.36 25.01
CA ARG A 5 54.78 13.63 24.02
C ARG A 5 53.78 12.47 24.01
N SER A 6 52.53 12.75 24.34
CA SER A 6 51.43 11.79 24.28
C SER A 6 50.98 11.59 22.82
N LEU A 7 51.00 10.33 22.38
CA LEU A 7 50.51 9.88 21.08
C LEU A 7 49.03 9.49 21.22
N ALA A 8 48.12 10.22 20.56
CA ALA A 8 46.70 9.90 20.54
C ALA A 8 46.41 8.91 19.42
N ILE A 9 46.02 7.68 19.79
CA ILE A 9 45.57 6.64 18.86
C ILE A 9 44.06 6.84 18.67
N GLY A 10 43.67 7.31 17.49
CA GLY A 10 42.26 7.46 17.10
C GLY A 10 41.67 6.11 16.71
N SER A 11 40.78 5.59 17.55
CA SER A 11 40.00 4.37 17.26
C SER A 11 38.86 4.70 16.31
N LEU A 12 38.91 4.15 15.10
CA LEU A 12 37.84 4.20 14.11
C LEU A 12 36.74 3.20 14.51
N LEU A 13 35.65 3.70 15.10
CA LEU A 13 34.47 2.90 15.44
C LEU A 13 33.57 2.76 14.22
N VAL A 14 33.59 1.57 13.61
CA VAL A 14 32.61 1.16 12.60
C VAL A 14 31.36 0.67 13.33
N GLY A 15 30.35 1.55 13.45
CA GLY A 15 29.04 1.17 13.98
C GLY A 15 28.23 0.41 12.93
N ALA A 16 27.92 -0.86 13.19
CA ALA A 16 26.95 -1.60 12.39
C ALA A 16 25.54 -1.04 12.68
N ALA A 17 25.04 -0.21 11.76
CA ALA A 17 23.64 0.20 11.76
C ALA A 17 22.78 -0.99 11.35
N PHE A 18 22.11 -1.63 12.30
CA PHE A 18 21.03 -2.55 11.99
C PHE A 18 19.80 -1.74 11.58
N THR A 19 19.62 -1.55 10.27
CA THR A 19 18.34 -1.11 9.72
C THR A 19 17.40 -2.30 9.75
N GLN A 20 16.57 -2.42 10.79
CA GLN A 20 15.35 -3.22 10.68
C GLN A 20 14.49 -2.52 9.62
N SER A 21 14.50 -3.08 8.42
CA SER A 21 13.43 -2.90 7.45
C SER A 21 12.17 -3.44 8.12
N VAL A 22 11.45 -2.60 8.87
CA VAL A 22 10.07 -2.88 9.27
C VAL A 22 9.36 -3.16 7.96
N SER A 23 9.03 -4.43 7.69
CA SER A 23 8.32 -4.76 6.46
C SER A 23 7.04 -3.94 6.48
N ASN A 24 6.81 -3.13 5.44
CA ASN A 24 5.55 -2.40 5.22
C ASN A 24 4.38 -3.37 4.92
N GLU A 25 4.45 -4.59 5.45
CA GLU A 25 3.51 -5.65 5.18
C GLU A 25 2.27 -5.45 6.06
N ILE A 26 1.11 -5.39 5.40
CA ILE A 26 -0.18 -5.34 6.08
C ILE A 26 -0.40 -6.72 6.74
N PRO A 27 -0.57 -6.79 8.07
CA PRO A 27 -0.86 -8.05 8.76
C PRO A 27 -2.05 -8.75 8.12
N ILE A 28 -1.99 -10.08 7.97
CA ILE A 28 -3.03 -10.82 7.25
C ILE A 28 -4.42 -10.67 7.90
N GLY A 29 -4.49 -10.52 9.23
CA GLY A 29 -5.73 -10.22 9.97
C GLY A 29 -6.25 -8.79 9.81
N GLN A 30 -5.56 -7.94 9.06
CA GLN A 30 -5.96 -6.56 8.72
C GLN A 30 -6.01 -6.35 7.20
N ARG A 31 -5.93 -7.43 6.40
CA ARG A 31 -5.85 -7.32 4.95
C ARG A 31 -7.23 -7.49 4.32
N LEU A 32 -7.76 -6.43 3.70
CA LEU A 32 -8.99 -6.52 2.91
C LEU A 32 -8.79 -7.45 1.71
N SER A 33 -9.77 -8.29 1.39
CA SER A 33 -9.84 -8.97 0.10
C SER A 33 -10.66 -8.11 -0.86
N ILE A 34 -10.08 -7.76 -2.01
CA ILE A 34 -10.70 -6.91 -3.01
C ILE A 34 -10.83 -7.74 -4.29
N VAL A 35 -12.07 -7.90 -4.76
CA VAL A 35 -12.41 -8.72 -5.92
C VAL A 35 -13.13 -7.84 -6.95
N TYR A 36 -12.59 -7.81 -8.15
CA TYR A 36 -13.11 -7.06 -9.29
C TYR A 36 -13.79 -8.01 -10.30
N GLY A 37 -14.87 -7.53 -10.93
CA GLY A 37 -15.65 -8.30 -11.90
C GLY A 37 -16.34 -9.53 -11.30
N ASP A 38 -16.43 -10.59 -12.09
CA ASP A 38 -17.03 -11.89 -11.76
C ASP A 38 -16.14 -12.80 -10.88
N GLY A 39 -15.12 -12.23 -10.23
CA GLY A 39 -14.14 -12.99 -9.46
C GLY A 39 -12.83 -13.28 -10.20
N ALA A 40 -12.73 -12.93 -11.49
CA ALA A 40 -11.53 -13.16 -12.28
C ALA A 40 -10.28 -12.42 -11.77
N ARG A 41 -10.46 -11.31 -11.04
CA ARG A 41 -9.33 -10.52 -10.51
C ARG A 41 -9.46 -10.29 -9.01
N THR A 42 -8.66 -11.03 -8.25
CA THR A 42 -8.57 -10.84 -6.80
C THR A 42 -7.23 -10.25 -6.38
N VAL A 43 -7.28 -9.20 -5.58
CA VAL A 43 -6.13 -8.58 -4.93
C VAL A 43 -5.97 -9.18 -3.54
N HIS A 44 -5.13 -10.21 -3.44
CA HIS A 44 -4.81 -10.85 -2.16
C HIS A 44 -3.53 -10.33 -1.51
N ALA A 45 -2.62 -9.74 -2.30
CA ALA A 45 -1.33 -9.27 -1.85
C ALA A 45 -1.24 -7.75 -1.98
N PRO A 46 -0.80 -7.03 -0.93
CA PRO A 46 -0.53 -5.60 -1.01
C PRO A 46 0.47 -5.29 -2.12
N GLY A 47 0.19 -4.28 -2.93
CA GLY A 47 1.07 -3.81 -3.99
C GLY A 47 0.98 -4.60 -5.29
N ALA A 48 0.02 -5.52 -5.43
CA ALA A 48 -0.22 -6.23 -6.68
C ALA A 48 -0.36 -5.25 -7.85
N LEU A 49 0.37 -5.49 -8.95
CA LEU A 49 0.25 -4.67 -10.16
C LEU A 49 -0.93 -5.16 -10.99
N MET A 50 -1.89 -4.28 -11.23
CA MET A 50 -3.07 -4.51 -12.05
C MET A 50 -3.00 -3.67 -13.33
N HIS A 51 -3.56 -4.23 -14.40
CA HIS A 51 -3.76 -3.49 -15.64
C HIS A 51 -5.16 -2.87 -15.61
N PRO A 52 -5.30 -1.54 -15.85
CA PRO A 52 -6.62 -0.96 -16.07
C PRO A 52 -7.21 -1.69 -17.28
N GLY A 53 -8.48 -2.09 -17.24
CA GLY A 53 -9.10 -2.82 -18.36
C GLY A 53 -8.69 -2.21 -19.71
N ARG A 54 -8.10 -3.02 -20.59
CA ARG A 54 -7.85 -2.61 -21.98
C ARG A 54 -9.21 -2.25 -22.58
N LYS A 55 -9.39 -1.14 -23.29
CA LYS A 55 -10.64 -0.96 -24.04
C LYS A 55 -10.76 -2.10 -25.06
N SER A 56 -11.84 -2.88 -24.97
CA SER A 56 -12.12 -3.93 -25.95
C SER A 56 -12.46 -3.24 -27.26
N TYR A 57 -11.61 -3.40 -28.28
CA TYR A 57 -11.97 -3.04 -29.64
C TYR A 57 -12.71 -4.23 -30.22
N SER A 58 -14.03 -4.13 -30.37
CA SER A 58 -14.80 -5.19 -31.03
C SER A 58 -14.48 -5.18 -32.53
N CYS A 59 -13.70 -6.16 -32.97
CA CYS A 59 -13.69 -6.55 -34.37
C CYS A 59 -14.95 -7.38 -34.59
N HIS A 60 -15.91 -6.86 -35.35
CA HIS A 60 -17.24 -7.43 -35.59
C HIS A 60 -17.25 -8.82 -36.28
N SER A 61 -16.08 -9.43 -36.49
CA SER A 61 -15.88 -10.58 -37.38
C SER A 61 -15.67 -11.92 -36.66
N VAL A 62 -15.48 -11.93 -35.34
CA VAL A 62 -15.25 -13.16 -34.55
C VAL A 62 -15.88 -12.95 -33.19
N GLY A 63 -17.02 -13.62 -32.93
CA GLY A 63 -17.91 -13.44 -31.78
C GLY A 63 -17.32 -13.84 -30.41
N TYR A 64 -16.11 -13.39 -30.10
CA TYR A 64 -15.52 -13.43 -28.76
C TYR A 64 -15.48 -11.99 -28.21
N GLU A 65 -16.45 -11.68 -27.35
CA GLU A 65 -16.45 -10.46 -26.56
C GLU A 65 -15.41 -10.62 -25.44
N LEU A 66 -14.22 -10.06 -25.65
CA LEU A 66 -13.15 -10.09 -24.67
C LEU A 66 -13.51 -9.18 -23.50
N MET A 67 -13.76 -9.82 -22.35
CA MET A 67 -14.03 -9.26 -21.03
C MET A 67 -12.96 -8.24 -20.64
N LEU A 68 -13.32 -6.97 -20.69
CA LEU A 68 -12.36 -5.88 -20.56
C LEU A 68 -12.85 -4.71 -19.68
N GLU A 69 -13.86 -4.99 -18.85
CA GLU A 69 -14.53 -4.02 -17.98
C GLU A 69 -14.31 -4.32 -16.47
N ASP A 70 -13.28 -5.10 -16.14
CA ASP A 70 -13.14 -5.67 -14.78
C ASP A 70 -13.10 -4.63 -13.65
N MET A 71 -12.69 -3.38 -13.94
CA MET A 71 -12.60 -2.29 -12.96
C MET A 71 -13.60 -1.15 -13.17
N GLU A 72 -14.52 -1.27 -14.13
CA GLU A 72 -15.55 -0.24 -14.40
C GLU A 72 -16.56 -0.11 -13.26
N SER A 73 -16.79 -1.21 -12.54
CA SER A 73 -17.65 -1.25 -11.35
C SER A 73 -16.83 -1.27 -10.06
N SER A 74 -17.45 -0.83 -8.97
CA SER A 74 -16.86 -0.91 -7.64
C SER A 74 -16.62 -2.37 -7.25
N PRO A 75 -15.51 -2.71 -6.58
CA PRO A 75 -15.19 -4.09 -6.24
C PRO A 75 -16.09 -4.65 -5.13
N ASN A 76 -16.20 -5.98 -5.10
CA ASN A 76 -16.63 -6.70 -3.91
C ASN A 76 -15.47 -6.72 -2.91
N ILE A 77 -15.77 -6.44 -1.65
CA ILE A 77 -14.76 -6.30 -0.59
C ILE A 77 -15.18 -7.15 0.58
N SER A 78 -14.27 -7.98 1.06
CA SER A 78 -14.43 -8.77 2.27
C SER A 78 -13.34 -8.45 3.28
N THR A 79 -13.68 -8.55 4.56
CA THR A 79 -12.78 -8.22 5.67
C THR A 79 -12.47 -9.46 6.52
N PRO A 80 -11.23 -9.60 7.02
CA PRO A 80 -10.87 -10.63 8.01
C PRO A 80 -11.16 -10.21 9.45
N SER A 81 -11.53 -8.95 9.69
CA SER A 81 -11.74 -8.39 11.02
C SER A 81 -12.96 -7.48 11.03
N TRP A 82 -13.69 -7.52 12.13
CA TRP A 82 -14.73 -6.55 12.47
C TRP A 82 -14.85 -6.48 13.99
N PRO A 83 -15.03 -5.30 14.58
CA PRO A 83 -15.20 -5.15 16.02
C PRO A 83 -16.45 -5.90 16.52
N SER A 84 -16.31 -6.61 17.63
CA SER A 84 -17.39 -7.41 18.24
C SER A 84 -18.57 -6.57 18.76
N SER A 85 -18.35 -5.27 18.99
CA SER A 85 -19.39 -4.32 19.39
C SER A 85 -20.43 -4.04 18.30
N GLY A 86 -20.24 -4.57 17.08
CA GLY A 86 -21.06 -4.25 15.92
C GLY A 86 -20.92 -2.78 15.51
N GLY A 87 -21.90 -2.30 14.75
CA GLY A 87 -21.96 -0.92 14.26
C GLY A 87 -21.56 -0.77 12.79
N SER A 88 -21.67 0.46 12.28
CA SER A 88 -21.26 0.83 10.93
C SER A 88 -19.78 1.16 10.83
N GLY A 89 -19.24 1.12 9.61
CA GLY A 89 -17.91 1.59 9.25
C GLY A 89 -17.90 2.65 8.16
N VAL A 90 -16.69 3.12 7.83
CA VAL A 90 -16.38 3.95 6.67
C VAL A 90 -15.38 3.21 5.78
N LEU A 91 -15.68 3.14 4.49
CA LEU A 91 -14.78 2.62 3.46
C LEU A 91 -14.31 3.79 2.59
N ILE A 92 -12.99 3.90 2.42
CA ILE A 92 -12.34 4.93 1.59
C ILE A 92 -11.41 4.24 0.59
N MET A 93 -11.46 4.68 -0.67
CA MET A 93 -10.47 4.36 -1.69
C MET A 93 -9.76 5.64 -2.13
N LEU A 94 -8.43 5.65 -2.09
CA LEU A 94 -7.59 6.77 -2.50
C LEU A 94 -6.61 6.34 -3.60
N ASP A 95 -6.40 7.20 -4.60
CA ASP A 95 -5.19 7.19 -5.42
C ASP A 95 -4.13 8.06 -4.73
N LEU A 96 -3.00 7.48 -4.32
CA LEU A 96 -1.95 8.20 -3.59
C LEU A 96 -0.95 8.92 -4.50
N ASP A 97 -1.06 8.72 -5.82
CA ASP A 97 -0.10 9.15 -6.82
C ASP A 97 -0.74 10.03 -7.91
N ALA A 98 -1.89 10.65 -7.62
CA ALA A 98 -2.58 11.51 -8.56
C ALA A 98 -1.73 12.77 -8.89
N PRO A 99 -1.56 13.13 -10.17
CA PRO A 99 -0.83 14.34 -10.53
C PRO A 99 -1.66 15.59 -10.24
N PHE A 100 -1.07 16.55 -9.54
CA PHE A 100 -1.65 17.86 -9.27
C PHE A 100 -0.56 18.93 -9.15
N GLU A 101 -0.66 20.01 -9.93
CA GLU A 101 0.29 21.15 -9.88
C GLU A 101 1.78 20.75 -9.87
N ASN A 102 2.18 19.82 -10.76
CA ASN A 102 3.54 19.26 -10.87
C ASN A 102 4.03 18.44 -9.66
N THR A 103 3.11 18.02 -8.78
CA THR A 103 3.37 17.15 -7.62
C THR A 103 2.44 15.94 -7.62
N ARG A 104 2.75 14.94 -6.79
CA ARG A 104 1.88 13.79 -6.52
C ARG A 104 1.11 14.05 -5.23
N VAL A 105 -0.21 13.97 -5.29
CA VAL A 105 -1.11 14.16 -4.15
C VAL A 105 -2.10 13.00 -4.07
N SER A 106 -2.81 12.90 -2.95
CA SER A 106 -3.91 11.94 -2.83
C SER A 106 -5.17 12.46 -3.55
N SER A 107 -5.89 11.55 -4.20
CA SER A 107 -7.18 11.77 -4.86
C SER A 107 -8.21 10.78 -4.32
N LEU A 108 -9.43 11.24 -4.04
CA LEU A 108 -10.51 10.41 -3.53
C LEU A 108 -11.25 9.67 -4.66
N HIS A 109 -11.21 8.33 -4.64
CA HIS A 109 -11.88 7.49 -5.63
C HIS A 109 -13.24 6.96 -5.17
N TRP A 110 -13.41 6.72 -3.87
CA TRP A 110 -14.66 6.17 -3.33
C TRP A 110 -14.79 6.50 -1.84
N LEU A 111 -15.98 6.92 -1.41
CA LEU A 111 -16.32 7.11 0.00
C LEU A 111 -17.70 6.52 0.28
N VAL A 112 -17.74 5.57 1.21
CA VAL A 112 -18.96 4.94 1.69
C VAL A 112 -18.98 4.98 3.21
N THR A 113 -20.04 5.52 3.79
CA THR A 113 -20.34 5.48 5.21
C THR A 113 -21.50 4.53 5.48
N GLY A 114 -21.71 4.10 6.72
CA GLY A 114 -22.77 3.14 7.04
C GLY A 114 -22.46 1.72 6.55
N VAL A 115 -21.19 1.39 6.31
CA VAL A 115 -20.75 0.07 5.87
C VAL A 115 -21.01 -0.95 6.97
N THR A 116 -21.61 -2.09 6.66
CA THR A 116 -21.84 -3.18 7.62
C THR A 116 -21.32 -4.51 7.06
N LEU A 117 -21.37 -5.58 7.86
CA LEU A 117 -21.17 -6.93 7.34
C LEU A 117 -22.43 -7.40 6.61
N THR A 118 -22.30 -8.16 5.52
CA THR A 118 -23.45 -8.79 4.85
C THR A 118 -24.14 -9.82 5.75
N ASN A 119 -23.40 -10.42 6.68
CA ASN A 119 -23.93 -11.30 7.71
C ASN A 119 -23.33 -10.95 9.08
N GLU A 120 -24.07 -10.15 9.85
CA GLU A 120 -23.63 -9.69 11.18
C GLU A 120 -23.50 -10.82 12.22
N ALA A 121 -24.11 -11.99 11.97
CA ALA A 121 -23.96 -13.15 12.85
C ALA A 121 -22.63 -13.89 12.64
N MET A 122 -21.92 -13.63 11.54
CA MET A 122 -20.61 -14.23 11.29
C MET A 122 -19.50 -13.37 11.92
N SER A 123 -18.60 -14.02 12.66
CA SER A 123 -17.36 -13.40 13.11
C SER A 123 -16.30 -13.48 12.01
N PRO A 124 -15.84 -12.35 11.44
CA PRO A 124 -14.81 -12.38 10.42
C PRO A 124 -13.48 -12.88 10.98
N SER A 125 -12.75 -13.63 10.17
CA SER A 125 -11.38 -14.07 10.48
C SER A 125 -10.59 -14.25 9.19
N VAL A 126 -9.28 -14.48 9.31
CA VAL A 126 -8.42 -14.80 8.16
C VAL A 126 -8.90 -16.04 7.39
N ALA A 127 -9.48 -17.02 8.09
CA ALA A 127 -10.01 -18.25 7.49
C ALA A 127 -11.46 -18.11 7.00
N ASN A 128 -12.17 -17.06 7.43
CA ASN A 128 -13.57 -16.81 7.11
C ASN A 128 -13.78 -15.32 6.85
N LEU A 129 -13.48 -14.88 5.63
CA LEU A 129 -13.70 -13.50 5.22
C LEU A 129 -15.20 -13.24 5.07
N VAL A 130 -15.68 -12.13 5.60
CA VAL A 130 -17.08 -11.72 5.47
C VAL A 130 -17.17 -10.52 4.55
N GLU A 131 -18.08 -10.57 3.58
CA GLU A 131 -18.30 -9.48 2.63
C GLU A 131 -18.90 -8.25 3.32
N LEU A 132 -18.53 -7.07 2.83
CA LEU A 132 -19.07 -5.80 3.27
C LEU A 132 -20.35 -5.44 2.50
N ASN A 133 -21.41 -5.16 3.25
CA ASN A 133 -22.59 -4.48 2.75
C ASN A 133 -22.29 -2.97 2.64
N LYS A 134 -22.49 -2.40 1.45
CA LYS A 134 -22.08 -1.03 1.11
C LYS A 134 -23.33 -0.26 0.68
N PRO A 135 -23.87 0.66 1.52
CA PRO A 135 -25.02 1.47 1.14
C PRO A 135 -24.64 2.51 0.07
N SER A 136 -25.58 3.40 -0.27
CA SER A 136 -25.33 4.47 -1.25
C SER A 136 -24.08 5.29 -0.87
N PRO A 137 -23.11 5.44 -1.80
CA PRO A 137 -21.86 6.12 -1.52
C PRO A 137 -22.06 7.64 -1.42
N GLN A 138 -21.29 8.30 -0.55
CA GLN A 138 -21.23 9.77 -0.49
C GLN A 138 -20.36 10.33 -1.63
N VAL A 139 -19.34 9.59 -2.03
CA VAL A 139 -18.57 9.85 -3.25
C VAL A 139 -18.62 8.60 -4.09
N PRO A 140 -19.33 8.61 -5.25
CA PRO A 140 -19.44 7.43 -6.10
C PRO A 140 -18.08 6.88 -6.50
N TYR A 141 -18.00 5.56 -6.70
CA TYR A 141 -16.77 4.91 -7.15
C TYR A 141 -16.33 5.49 -8.51
N GLU A 142 -15.05 5.85 -8.58
CA GLU A 142 -14.36 6.19 -9.82
C GLU A 142 -13.29 5.14 -10.08
N LYS A 143 -13.34 4.53 -11.26
CA LYS A 143 -12.40 3.48 -11.65
C LYS A 143 -10.96 4.01 -11.68
N PRO A 144 -9.97 3.15 -11.37
CA PRO A 144 -8.56 3.46 -11.59
C PRO A 144 -8.24 3.82 -13.04
N GLU A 145 -7.94 5.08 -13.31
CA GLU A 145 -7.47 5.57 -14.61
C GLU A 145 -6.23 6.45 -14.45
N PRO A 146 -5.04 5.86 -14.19
CA PRO A 146 -3.80 6.61 -14.22
C PRO A 146 -3.65 7.33 -15.57
N PRO A 147 -3.26 8.62 -15.58
CA PRO A 147 -3.20 9.41 -16.80
C PRO A 147 -2.25 8.80 -17.83
N ILE A 148 -2.59 9.03 -19.10
CA ILE A 148 -1.65 8.85 -20.21
C ILE A 148 -1.03 10.23 -20.44
N VAL A 149 0.24 10.39 -20.11
CA VAL A 149 0.94 11.65 -20.38
C VAL A 149 1.18 11.76 -21.89
N SER A 150 0.38 12.58 -22.58
CA SER A 150 0.64 12.94 -23.97
C SER A 150 1.64 14.07 -24.00
N ARG A 151 2.89 13.81 -24.41
CA ARG A 151 3.83 14.91 -24.70
C ARG A 151 3.40 15.61 -25.99
N SER A 152 2.68 16.71 -25.86
CA SER A 152 2.55 17.69 -26.93
C SER A 152 3.91 18.39 -27.12
N SER A 153 4.81 17.78 -27.91
CA SER A 153 5.91 18.53 -28.52
C SER A 153 5.30 19.40 -29.62
N ALA A 154 5.24 20.71 -29.39
CA ALA A 154 4.68 21.70 -30.31
C ALA A 154 5.50 21.90 -31.60
N ILE A 155 6.53 21.09 -31.88
CA ILE A 155 7.53 21.38 -32.94
C ILE A 155 7.69 20.26 -34.00
N THR A 156 6.88 19.21 -34.04
CA THR A 156 7.05 18.17 -35.09
C THR A 156 5.73 17.69 -35.67
N HIS A 157 5.18 18.47 -36.60
CA HIS A 157 3.83 18.26 -37.13
C HIS A 157 3.71 17.45 -38.44
N ILE A 158 4.79 16.89 -39.04
CA ILE A 158 4.66 16.34 -40.40
C ILE A 158 5.12 14.87 -40.61
N LEU A 159 5.80 14.17 -39.68
CA LEU A 159 6.27 12.78 -39.95
C LEU A 159 6.19 11.79 -38.76
N LEU A 160 5.13 11.80 -37.96
CA LEU A 160 4.98 10.85 -36.82
C LEU A 160 3.58 10.23 -36.66
N PHE A 161 2.91 9.89 -37.78
CA PHE A 161 1.66 9.12 -37.74
C PHE A 161 1.87 7.60 -37.54
N LEU A 162 3.10 7.10 -37.45
CA LEU A 162 3.38 5.65 -37.41
C LEU A 162 4.20 5.16 -36.20
N SER A 163 4.50 6.00 -35.20
CA SER A 163 5.28 5.54 -34.05
C SER A 163 4.78 6.12 -32.73
N ASN A 164 4.07 5.27 -31.97
CA ASN A 164 4.02 5.22 -30.50
C ASN A 164 4.12 6.55 -29.74
N LYS A 165 3.02 7.31 -29.68
CA LYS A 165 2.94 8.57 -28.91
C LYS A 165 1.84 8.58 -27.84
N TYR A 166 1.67 7.46 -27.13
CA TYR A 166 1.03 7.45 -25.82
C TYR A 166 2.11 7.06 -24.82
N GLN A 167 2.28 7.80 -23.74
CA GLN A 167 3.22 7.47 -22.67
C GLN A 167 2.39 7.21 -21.42
N GLY A 168 2.49 6.02 -20.86
CA GLY A 168 1.90 5.70 -19.56
C GLY A 168 2.65 6.41 -18.43
N ASP A 169 1.91 6.90 -17.44
CA ASP A 169 2.50 7.42 -16.20
C ASP A 169 3.16 6.28 -15.36
N VAL A 170 3.75 6.63 -14.22
CA VAL A 170 4.13 5.64 -13.18
C VAL A 170 2.91 4.84 -12.73
N ALA A 171 3.16 3.68 -12.13
CA ALA A 171 2.05 2.92 -11.55
C ALA A 171 1.53 3.67 -10.32
N HIS A 172 0.25 4.05 -10.34
CA HIS A 172 -0.43 4.71 -9.23
C HIS A 172 -0.85 3.70 -8.17
N THR A 173 -0.76 4.08 -6.91
CA THR A 173 -1.13 3.25 -5.76
C THR A 173 -2.55 3.57 -5.31
N TYR A 174 -3.43 2.58 -5.44
CA TYR A 174 -4.82 2.66 -5.00
C TYR A 174 -4.96 1.97 -3.64
N ALA A 175 -5.19 2.75 -2.60
CA ALA A 175 -5.27 2.29 -1.22
C ALA A 175 -6.72 2.28 -0.72
N PHE A 176 -7.10 1.19 -0.07
CA PHE A 176 -8.38 0.99 0.60
C PHE A 176 -8.18 1.02 2.11
N TYR A 177 -9.04 1.77 2.79
CA TYR A 177 -9.07 1.85 4.25
C TYR A 177 -10.50 1.55 4.72
N LEU A 178 -10.60 0.67 5.71
CA LEU A 178 -11.84 0.36 6.41
C LEU A 178 -11.71 0.81 7.86
N PHE A 179 -12.54 1.78 8.25
CA PHE A 179 -12.66 2.28 9.62
C PHE A 179 -13.89 1.67 10.27
N ALA A 180 -13.75 1.02 11.42
CA ALA A 180 -14.90 0.53 12.18
C ALA A 180 -14.56 0.32 13.67
N PRO A 181 -15.53 0.48 14.59
CA PRO A 181 -16.85 1.05 14.33
C PRO A 181 -16.75 2.57 14.20
N THR A 182 -17.68 3.20 13.50
CA THR A 182 -17.79 4.67 13.53
C THR A 182 -18.27 5.11 14.90
N PRO A 183 -17.71 6.19 15.49
CA PRO A 183 -18.22 6.72 16.74
C PRO A 183 -19.67 7.18 16.58
N PRO A 184 -20.50 7.16 17.65
CA PRO A 184 -21.90 7.59 17.57
C PRO A 184 -22.10 9.03 17.07
N SER A 185 -21.10 9.88 17.23
CA SER A 185 -21.09 11.28 16.77
C SER A 185 -20.54 11.45 15.34
N PHE A 186 -20.24 10.36 14.62
CA PHE A 186 -19.70 10.43 13.28
C PHE A 186 -20.67 11.14 12.33
N SER A 187 -20.17 12.16 11.66
CA SER A 187 -20.84 12.83 10.54
C SER A 187 -19.79 13.38 9.60
N ILE A 188 -20.11 13.44 8.31
CA ILE A 188 -19.25 14.12 7.34
C ILE A 188 -19.54 15.62 7.42
N PRO A 189 -18.56 16.47 7.74
CA PRO A 189 -18.76 17.91 7.79
C PRO A 189 -19.22 18.49 6.45
N ALA A 190 -20.03 19.55 6.51
CA ALA A 190 -20.57 20.21 5.30
C ALA A 190 -19.48 20.76 4.35
N SER A 191 -18.27 21.03 4.85
CA SER A 191 -17.10 21.41 4.05
C SER A 191 -16.71 20.34 3.02
N TYR A 192 -17.12 19.09 3.22
CA TYR A 192 -16.89 17.96 2.32
C TYR A 192 -18.11 17.64 1.43
N GLY A 193 -19.13 18.51 1.39
CA GLY A 193 -20.36 18.27 0.64
C GLY A 193 -20.20 18.19 -0.89
N ASN A 194 -19.03 18.60 -1.42
CA ASN A 194 -18.70 18.58 -2.85
C ASN A 194 -17.50 17.67 -3.17
N LEU A 195 -17.22 16.67 -2.32
CA LEU A 195 -16.11 15.73 -2.55
C LEU A 195 -16.29 14.91 -3.84
N ALA A 196 -17.52 14.75 -4.34
CA ALA A 196 -17.76 14.06 -5.60
C ALA A 196 -17.18 14.83 -6.80
N GLU A 197 -17.21 16.15 -6.77
CA GLU A 197 -16.68 17.05 -7.81
C GLU A 197 -15.23 17.47 -7.53
N ARG A 198 -14.80 17.50 -6.26
CA ARG A 198 -13.48 17.99 -5.83
C ARG A 198 -12.68 16.91 -5.12
N ARG A 199 -12.29 15.88 -5.88
CA ARG A 199 -11.56 14.70 -5.40
C ARG A 199 -10.07 14.95 -5.16
N THR A 200 -9.48 15.96 -5.80
CA THR A 200 -8.03 16.21 -5.80
C THR A 200 -7.73 17.70 -5.54
N PRO A 201 -6.82 18.04 -4.62
CA PRO A 201 -6.17 17.15 -3.64
C PRO A 201 -7.12 16.75 -2.50
N PHE A 202 -6.96 15.54 -1.99
CA PHE A 202 -7.66 15.04 -0.80
C PHE A 202 -6.69 14.85 0.37
N ASP A 203 -6.99 15.45 1.52
CA ASP A 203 -6.22 15.26 2.76
C ASP A 203 -6.95 14.29 3.70
N LEU A 204 -6.50 13.03 3.71
CA LEU A 204 -7.07 11.99 4.57
C LEU A 204 -6.92 12.34 6.06
N THR A 205 -5.78 12.87 6.49
CA THR A 205 -5.53 13.16 7.91
C THR A 205 -6.45 14.26 8.41
N GLN A 206 -6.67 15.31 7.61
CA GLN A 206 -7.64 16.36 7.92
C GLN A 206 -9.07 15.81 7.92
N PHE A 207 -9.44 15.00 6.93
CA PHE A 207 -10.76 14.37 6.87
C PHE A 207 -11.07 13.51 8.10
N LEU A 208 -10.12 12.68 8.54
CA LEU A 208 -10.31 11.85 9.73
C LEU A 208 -10.52 12.70 10.97
N ARG A 209 -9.67 13.72 11.17
CA ARG A 209 -9.79 14.66 12.29
C ARG A 209 -11.16 15.33 12.32
N ASP A 210 -11.62 15.84 11.19
CA ASP A 210 -12.87 16.61 11.13
C ASP A 210 -14.12 15.71 11.27
N CYS A 211 -14.01 14.42 10.91
CA CYS A 211 -15.06 13.43 11.13
C CYS A 211 -15.03 12.80 12.54
N GLY A 212 -14.05 13.17 13.39
CA GLY A 212 -13.82 12.53 14.68
C GLY A 212 -13.39 11.06 14.57
N LEU A 213 -12.77 10.70 13.45
CA LEU A 213 -12.14 9.40 13.24
C LEU A 213 -10.66 9.49 13.61
N GLU A 214 -10.13 8.37 14.07
CA GLU A 214 -8.71 8.25 14.41
C GLU A 214 -8.05 7.19 13.52
N GLU A 215 -6.74 7.29 13.35
CA GLU A 215 -5.99 6.34 12.54
C GLU A 215 -6.05 4.91 13.10
N GLN A 216 -6.01 4.80 14.43
CA GLN A 216 -6.20 3.54 15.14
C GLN A 216 -7.55 2.88 14.89
N SER A 217 -8.53 3.61 14.35
CA SER A 217 -9.84 3.06 13.97
C SER A 217 -9.78 2.30 12.63
N VAL A 218 -8.65 2.34 11.90
CA VAL A 218 -8.44 1.48 10.72
C VAL A 218 -8.30 0.03 11.16
N ILE A 219 -9.34 -0.77 10.90
CA ILE A 219 -9.38 -2.19 11.26
C ILE A 219 -8.82 -3.09 10.16
N ALA A 220 -8.90 -2.64 8.91
CA ALA A 220 -8.38 -3.35 7.76
C ALA A 220 -8.04 -2.39 6.62
N ARG A 221 -7.09 -2.79 5.79
CA ARG A 221 -6.61 -2.05 4.63
C ARG A 221 -6.07 -3.00 3.57
N ASN A 222 -6.01 -2.54 2.33
CA ASN A 222 -5.24 -3.18 1.27
C ASN A 222 -4.89 -2.13 0.21
N HIS A 223 -3.95 -2.44 -0.68
CA HIS A 223 -3.67 -1.57 -1.82
C HIS A 223 -3.20 -2.40 -3.01
N PHE A 224 -3.43 -1.87 -4.19
CA PHE A 224 -2.84 -2.37 -5.44
C PHE A 224 -2.29 -1.21 -6.25
N ARG A 225 -1.55 -1.55 -7.29
CA ARG A 225 -0.98 -0.56 -8.21
C ARG A 225 -1.64 -0.71 -9.56
N VAL A 226 -1.95 0.40 -10.22
CA VAL A 226 -2.43 0.39 -11.60
C VAL A 226 -1.49 1.18 -12.45
N ARG A 227 -1.12 0.61 -13.60
CA ARG A 227 -0.34 1.32 -14.60
C ARG A 227 -1.00 1.22 -15.95
N ASN A 228 -1.16 2.37 -16.59
CA ASN A 228 -1.53 2.41 -17.99
C ASN A 228 -0.31 2.02 -18.84
N LEU A 229 -0.32 0.85 -19.47
CA LEU A 229 0.81 0.36 -20.30
C LEU A 229 0.70 0.77 -21.76
N ALA A 230 -0.15 1.74 -22.11
CA ALA A 230 -0.20 2.27 -23.45
C ALA A 230 1.12 3.03 -23.76
N GLY A 231 2.08 2.33 -24.39
CA GLY A 231 3.33 2.86 -24.95
C GLY A 231 4.62 2.61 -24.16
N THR A 232 5.74 3.20 -24.62
CA THR A 232 7.10 2.96 -24.07
C THR A 232 7.41 3.92 -22.90
N PRO A 233 7.84 3.43 -21.71
CA PRO A 233 8.19 4.29 -20.57
C PRO A 233 9.45 5.11 -20.89
N THR A 234 9.37 6.44 -20.81
CA THR A 234 10.53 7.33 -21.05
C THR A 234 10.77 8.36 -19.94
N GLY A 235 9.98 8.33 -18.86
CA GLY A 235 10.21 9.11 -17.64
C GLY A 235 8.94 9.28 -16.80
N ALA A 236 9.09 9.39 -15.48
CA ALA A 236 8.00 9.68 -14.55
C ALA A 236 7.76 11.20 -14.48
N PHE A 237 6.53 11.66 -14.67
CA PHE A 237 6.18 13.08 -14.51
C PHE A 237 4.74 13.22 -13.97
N PRO A 238 4.52 13.81 -12.78
CA PRO A 238 5.51 14.29 -11.81
C PRO A 238 6.49 13.22 -11.32
N PRO A 239 7.64 13.61 -10.71
CA PRO A 239 8.59 12.65 -10.12
C PRO A 239 7.87 11.67 -9.19
N PRO A 240 8.32 10.40 -9.12
CA PRO A 240 7.76 9.44 -8.18
C PRO A 240 7.94 9.96 -6.75
N ARG A 241 6.99 9.63 -5.86
CA ARG A 241 7.13 9.92 -4.44
C ARG A 241 8.42 9.26 -3.90
N VAL A 242 9.10 9.94 -2.99
CA VAL A 242 10.36 9.46 -2.37
C VAL A 242 10.16 8.16 -1.55
N SER A 243 8.91 7.75 -1.34
CA SER A 243 8.56 6.43 -0.83
C SER A 243 7.19 6.03 -1.37
N GLU A 244 7.12 4.90 -2.08
CA GLU A 244 5.86 4.37 -2.63
C GLU A 244 4.92 3.81 -1.54
N THR A 245 5.38 3.69 -0.29
CA THR A 245 4.58 3.09 0.81
C THR A 245 5.06 3.45 2.22
N ALA A 246 5.88 4.51 2.41
CA ALA A 246 6.10 5.01 3.77
C ALA A 246 4.76 5.47 4.31
N ALA A 247 4.35 4.87 5.42
CA ALA A 247 3.07 5.10 6.06
C ALA A 247 2.75 6.61 6.11
N GLN A 248 1.81 7.07 5.26
CA GLN A 248 1.23 8.43 5.39
C GLN A 248 0.58 8.65 6.75
N LEU A 249 0.27 7.54 7.41
CA LEU A 249 -0.28 7.37 8.73
C LEU A 249 0.82 7.43 9.82
N SER A 250 2.11 7.35 9.47
CA SER A 250 3.21 7.61 10.41
C SER A 250 3.72 9.05 10.33
N SER A 251 2.84 10.04 10.50
CA SER A 251 3.30 11.36 11.00
C SER A 251 3.37 11.33 12.52
N ALA A 252 4.16 10.39 13.06
CA ALA A 252 4.75 10.58 14.37
C ALA A 252 5.79 11.69 14.19
N VAL A 253 5.64 12.77 14.97
CA VAL A 253 6.69 13.76 15.23
C VAL A 253 8.02 13.02 15.27
N ALA A 254 8.95 13.36 14.37
CA ALA A 254 10.30 12.83 14.44
C ALA A 254 10.79 13.08 15.88
N PRO A 255 11.10 12.04 16.68
CA PRO A 255 11.65 12.29 18.00
C PRO A 255 12.94 13.06 17.78
N SER A 256 13.02 14.26 18.36
CA SER A 256 14.29 14.93 18.57
C SER A 256 15.20 13.89 19.21
N GLN A 257 16.22 13.44 18.47
CA GLN A 257 17.18 12.48 18.97
C GLN A 257 18.03 13.18 20.04
N THR A 258 17.50 13.29 21.25
CA THR A 258 18.33 13.36 22.44
C THR A 258 18.98 11.99 22.57
N SER A 259 20.27 11.95 22.26
CA SER A 259 21.14 10.80 22.49
C SER A 259 21.06 10.37 23.95
N VAL A 260 20.25 9.35 24.24
CA VAL A 260 20.30 8.67 25.54
C VAL A 260 21.55 7.80 25.50
N VAL A 261 22.58 8.24 26.22
CA VAL A 261 23.78 7.46 26.49
C VAL A 261 23.36 6.24 27.32
N PHE A 262 23.31 5.08 26.69
CA PHE A 262 23.13 3.83 27.41
C PHE A 262 24.47 3.41 28.01
N GLN A 263 24.61 3.53 29.32
CA GLN A 263 25.78 3.08 30.07
C GLN A 263 25.71 1.55 30.22
N GLY A 264 25.99 0.85 29.12
CA GLY A 264 26.02 -0.62 29.06
C GLY A 264 27.26 -1.16 29.77
N GLY A 265 27.05 -1.95 30.81
CA GLY A 265 28.08 -2.75 31.47
C GLY A 265 28.72 -3.72 30.49
N SER A 266 30.05 -3.73 30.46
CA SER A 266 30.85 -4.65 29.65
C SER A 266 30.70 -6.08 30.15
N VAL A 267 29.95 -6.92 29.43
CA VAL A 267 30.06 -8.37 29.58
C VAL A 267 31.30 -8.82 28.80
N LYS A 268 32.33 -9.21 29.54
CA LYS A 268 33.57 -9.77 29.00
C LYS A 268 33.28 -11.18 28.50
N LEU A 269 33.02 -11.33 27.20
CA LEU A 269 32.98 -12.65 26.55
C LEU A 269 34.41 -13.17 26.45
N ILE A 270 34.75 -14.11 27.35
CA ILE A 270 35.96 -14.92 27.24
C ILE A 270 35.63 -16.01 26.22
N ALA A 271 36.13 -15.84 25.00
CA ALA A 271 36.03 -16.85 23.96
C ALA A 271 37.05 -17.96 24.26
N GLU A 272 36.56 -19.13 24.69
CA GLU A 272 37.32 -20.37 24.60
C GLU A 272 37.00 -21.08 23.27
N PRO A 273 38.01 -21.54 22.50
CA PRO A 273 37.80 -22.13 21.19
C PRO A 273 37.58 -23.64 21.30
N ILE A 274 36.49 -24.11 21.91
CA ILE A 274 36.13 -25.55 21.91
C ILE A 274 34.61 -25.73 21.85
N ALA A 275 33.99 -25.48 20.69
CA ALA A 275 32.60 -25.94 20.46
C ALA A 275 32.13 -26.01 18.99
N LEU A 276 32.99 -25.75 17.98
CA LEU A 276 32.53 -25.71 16.57
C LEU A 276 32.97 -26.92 15.71
N VAL A 277 33.53 -27.98 16.32
CA VAL A 277 33.88 -29.22 15.59
C VAL A 277 32.83 -30.33 15.77
N GLY A 278 31.94 -30.22 16.77
CA GLY A 278 30.98 -31.29 17.10
C GLY A 278 29.71 -31.36 16.22
N MET A 279 29.31 -30.27 15.56
CA MET A 279 28.04 -30.25 14.81
C MET A 279 28.14 -30.72 13.36
N ILE A 280 29.35 -30.83 12.79
CA ILE A 280 29.52 -31.32 11.41
C ILE A 280 29.59 -32.86 11.36
N THR A 281 29.98 -33.53 12.45
CA THR A 281 30.06 -35.01 12.48
C THR A 281 28.68 -35.68 12.62
N ALA A 282 27.71 -35.03 13.28
CA ALA A 282 26.36 -35.59 13.45
C ALA A 282 25.52 -35.55 12.15
N LEU A 283 25.85 -34.66 11.21
CA LEU A 283 25.11 -34.56 9.94
C LEU A 283 25.55 -35.59 8.89
N LEU A 284 26.75 -36.20 9.05
CA LEU A 284 27.22 -37.24 8.14
C LEU A 284 26.87 -38.68 8.57
N SER A 285 26.49 -38.93 9.83
CA SER A 285 26.07 -40.27 10.28
C SER A 285 24.60 -40.59 10.02
N ALA A 286 23.78 -39.61 9.63
CA ALA A 286 22.38 -39.85 9.26
C ALA A 286 22.19 -40.33 7.81
N SER A 287 23.22 -40.22 6.96
CA SER A 287 23.12 -40.54 5.52
C SER A 287 23.46 -41.99 5.17
N THR A 288 23.95 -42.80 6.11
CA THR A 288 24.26 -44.23 5.87
C THR A 288 23.20 -45.21 6.39
N ALA A 289 22.14 -44.73 7.05
CA ALA A 289 21.05 -45.59 7.55
C ALA A 289 19.84 -45.70 6.60
N LEU A 290 19.89 -45.09 5.41
CA LEU A 290 18.82 -45.13 4.40
C LEU A 290 19.26 -45.83 3.09
N ILE A 291 20.17 -46.79 3.18
CA ILE A 291 20.47 -47.75 2.11
C ILE A 291 20.66 -49.12 2.76
N LEU A 292 19.59 -49.68 3.33
CA LEU A 292 19.40 -51.11 3.62
C LEU A 292 18.03 -51.28 4.26
N LYS A 293 16.99 -51.16 3.44
CA LYS A 293 15.69 -51.83 3.57
C LYS A 293 15.05 -51.93 2.19
#